data_AF-A0A7C6LRU0-F1
#
_entry.id   AF-A0A7C6LRU0-F1
#
_cell.length_a   1.000
_cell.length_b   1.000
_cell.length_c   1.000
_cell.angle_alpha   90.00
_cell.angle_beta   90.00
_cell.angle_gamma   90.00
#
_symmetry.space_group_name_H-M   'P 1'
#
loop_
_entity.id
_entity.type
_entity.pdbx_description
1 polymer ?
#
loop_
_entity_poly.entity_id
_entity_poly.type
_entity_poly.pdbx_seq_one_letter_code
_entity_poly.pdbx_strand_id
1 'polypeptide(L)'
;MSIDVFAWAQAGMVSRAQALSLLSKGQVRWLLERGRWQVIHPGVYQTHTGPLTYQARAWAALLHYGPGAALALDSAAYLLGIESREPALVHVDVPEPVRRDAVSGVIVRRRRRLATVRRQG
;
A
#
# COMPACT_ATOMS: atom_id res chain seq x y z
N MET A 1 1.21 -8.17 19.44
CA MET A 1 1.05 -7.01 18.54
C MET A 1 -0.20 -7.27 17.71
N SER A 2 -1.20 -6.38 17.67
CA SER A 2 -2.45 -6.59 16.91
C SER A 2 -2.29 -6.18 15.44
N ILE A 3 -3.09 -6.76 14.55
CA ILE A 3 -3.17 -6.37 13.14
C ILE A 3 -3.62 -4.90 12.99
N ASP A 4 -4.41 -4.42 13.94
CA ASP A 4 -4.91 -3.04 13.98
C ASP A 4 -3.77 -2.02 14.09
N VAL A 5 -2.64 -2.40 14.71
CA VAL A 5 -1.47 -1.53 14.86
C VAL A 5 -0.82 -1.27 13.50
N PHE A 6 -0.67 -2.31 12.67
CA PHE A 6 -0.17 -2.14 11.30
C PHE A 6 -1.16 -1.33 10.47
N ALA A 7 -2.45 -1.67 10.55
CA ALA A 7 -3.49 -0.99 9.82
C ALA A 7 -3.52 0.51 10.15
N TRP A 8 -3.46 0.91 11.43
CA TRP A 8 -3.47 2.33 11.82
C TRP A 8 -2.30 3.12 11.22
N ALA A 9 -1.08 2.57 11.30
CA ALA A 9 0.10 3.20 10.73
C ALA A 9 0.08 3.26 9.19
N GLN A 10 -0.74 2.41 8.56
CA GLN A 10 -0.79 2.21 7.11
C GLN A 10 -2.16 2.54 6.50
N ALA A 11 -2.89 3.48 7.10
CA ALA A 11 -4.20 3.96 6.62
C ALA A 11 -5.21 2.83 6.34
N GLY A 12 -5.28 1.84 7.24
CA GLY A 12 -6.16 0.68 7.15
C GLY A 12 -5.65 -0.46 6.26
N MET A 13 -4.46 -0.33 5.65
CA MET A 13 -3.91 -1.32 4.72
C MET A 13 -2.98 -2.31 5.40
N VAL A 14 -3.03 -3.58 4.96
CA VAL A 14 -2.09 -4.62 5.41
C VAL A 14 -1.67 -5.50 4.24
N SER A 15 -0.41 -5.93 4.23
CA SER A 15 0.05 -6.98 3.30
C SER A 15 -0.36 -8.36 3.80
N ARG A 16 -0.42 -9.33 2.88
CA ARG A 16 -0.64 -10.74 3.21
C ARG A 16 0.44 -11.27 4.15
N ALA A 17 1.69 -10.82 4.02
CA ALA A 17 2.76 -11.23 4.92
C ALA A 17 2.52 -10.75 6.36
N GLN A 18 2.11 -9.49 6.53
CA GLN A 18 1.74 -8.95 7.85
C GLN A 18 0.47 -9.59 8.41
N ALA A 19 -0.54 -9.85 7.56
CA ALA A 19 -1.74 -10.55 8.00
C ALA A 19 -1.41 -11.96 8.50
N LEU A 20 -0.55 -12.69 7.78
CA LEU A 20 -0.19 -14.06 8.12
C LEU A 20 0.82 -14.19 9.25
N SER A 21 1.47 -13.11 9.69
CA SER A 21 2.30 -13.13 10.89
C SER A 21 1.48 -13.10 12.18
N LEU A 22 0.20 -12.72 12.11
CA LEU A 22 -0.69 -12.58 13.26
C LEU A 22 -1.97 -13.44 13.16
N LEU A 23 -2.43 -13.74 11.95
CA LEU A 23 -3.66 -14.47 11.68
C LEU A 23 -3.37 -15.73 10.86
N SER A 24 -4.16 -16.78 11.10
CA SER A 24 -4.16 -17.96 10.23
C SER A 24 -4.73 -17.64 8.84
N LYS A 25 -4.37 -18.45 7.84
CA LYS A 25 -4.95 -18.37 6.49
C LYS A 25 -6.48 -18.47 6.51
N GLY A 26 -7.02 -19.31 7.40
CA GLY A 26 -8.47 -19.49 7.56
C GLY A 26 -9.17 -18.23 8.09
N GLN A 27 -8.56 -17.55 9.07
CA GLN A 27 -9.09 -16.28 9.59
C GLN A 27 -9.06 -15.17 8.53
N VAL A 28 -7.95 -15.03 7.78
CA VAL A 28 -7.86 -14.05 6.69
C VAL A 28 -8.94 -14.32 5.63
N ARG A 29 -9.09 -15.59 5.22
CA ARG A 29 -10.14 -15.98 4.27
C ARG A 29 -11.54 -15.64 4.79
N TRP A 30 -11.84 -15.96 6.04
CA TRP A 30 -13.13 -15.64 6.65
C TRP A 30 -13.41 -14.13 6.67
N LEU A 31 -12.41 -13.31 6.98
CA LEU A 31 -12.54 -11.84 6.97
C LEU A 31 -12.86 -11.30 5.56
N LEU A 32 -12.23 -11.86 4.53
CA LEU A 32 -12.49 -11.51 3.14
C LEU A 32 -13.87 -11.98 2.67
N GLU A 33 -14.24 -13.23 2.96
CA GLU A 33 -15.54 -13.82 2.59
C GLU A 33 -16.71 -13.10 3.26
N ARG A 34 -16.53 -12.61 4.49
CA ARG A 34 -17.52 -11.81 5.22
C ARG A 34 -17.53 -10.33 4.80
N GLY A 35 -16.69 -9.93 3.85
CA GLY A 35 -16.57 -8.54 3.40
C GLY A 35 -16.06 -7.58 4.47
N ARG A 36 -15.53 -8.10 5.59
CA ARG A 36 -14.91 -7.27 6.64
C ARG A 36 -13.60 -6.69 6.17
N TRP A 37 -12.88 -7.46 5.37
CA TRP A 37 -11.69 -7.04 4.64
C TRP A 37 -11.97 -7.07 3.14
N GLN A 38 -11.24 -6.24 2.40
CA GLN A 38 -11.35 -6.15 0.95
C GLN A 38 -9.97 -6.31 0.30
N VAL A 39 -9.90 -6.98 -0.85
CA VAL A 39 -8.67 -7.08 -1.63
C VAL A 39 -8.52 -5.81 -2.47
N ILE A 40 -7.45 -5.05 -2.23
CA ILE A 40 -7.15 -3.83 -2.99
C ILE A 40 -6.19 -4.14 -4.14
N HIS A 41 -5.13 -4.88 -3.85
CA HIS A 41 -4.17 -5.40 -4.81
C HIS A 41 -3.82 -6.85 -4.46
N PRO A 42 -3.20 -7.63 -5.37
CA PRO A 42 -2.76 -8.98 -5.05
C PRO A 42 -1.88 -8.99 -3.79
N GLY A 43 -2.36 -9.68 -2.75
CA GLY A 43 -1.69 -9.79 -1.46
C GLY A 43 -1.73 -8.53 -0.60
N VAL A 44 -2.62 -7.57 -0.86
CA VAL A 44 -2.81 -6.36 -0.07
C VAL A 44 -4.30 -6.16 0.22
N TYR A 45 -4.61 -5.93 1.49
CA TYR A 45 -5.99 -5.90 1.99
C TYR A 45 -6.29 -4.59 2.71
N GLN A 46 -7.50 -4.10 2.54
CA GLN A 46 -8.11 -3.09 3.40
C GLN A 46 -8.82 -3.79 4.56
N THR A 47 -8.60 -3.31 5.77
CA THR A 47 -9.07 -3.95 7.01
C THR A 47 -10.40 -3.41 7.54
N HIS A 48 -11.03 -2.51 6.79
CA HIS A 48 -12.32 -1.87 7.09
C HIS A 48 -13.17 -1.74 5.82
N THR A 49 -14.44 -1.35 5.96
CA THR A 49 -15.38 -1.21 4.84
C THR A 49 -15.59 0.23 4.37
N GLY A 50 -14.96 1.20 5.05
CA GLY A 50 -15.03 2.61 4.66
C GLY A 50 -14.34 2.93 3.33
N PRO A 51 -14.55 4.15 2.79
CA PRO A 51 -14.01 4.57 1.50
C PRO A 51 -12.49 4.42 1.36
N LEU A 52 -12.02 4.14 0.14
CA LEU A 52 -10.59 4.03 -0.17
C LEU A 52 -9.96 5.41 -0.42
N THR A 53 -9.46 6.03 0.64
CA THR A 53 -8.78 7.33 0.59
C THR A 53 -7.49 7.29 -0.26
N TYR A 54 -7.01 8.45 -0.72
CA TYR A 54 -5.73 8.51 -1.45
C TYR A 54 -4.56 7.92 -0.66
N GLN A 55 -4.48 8.26 0.63
CA GLN A 55 -3.43 7.74 1.51
C GLN A 55 -3.48 6.21 1.62
N ALA A 56 -4.68 5.62 1.67
CA ALA A 56 -4.86 4.17 1.62
C ALA A 56 -4.41 3.57 0.27
N ARG A 57 -4.74 4.21 -0.85
CA ARG A 57 -4.25 3.80 -2.19
C ARG A 57 -2.71 3.83 -2.26
N ALA A 58 -2.09 4.88 -1.73
CA ALA A 58 -0.65 5.03 -1.68
C ALA A 58 0.01 3.93 -0.84
N TRP A 59 -0.52 3.63 0.34
CA TRP A 59 -0.06 2.51 1.16
C TRP A 59 -0.24 1.16 0.49
N ALA A 60 -1.39 0.95 -0.17
CA ALA A 60 -1.64 -0.29 -0.87
C ALA A 60 -0.60 -0.54 -1.98
N ALA A 61 -0.25 0.50 -2.74
CA ALA A 61 0.77 0.44 -3.76
C ALA A 61 2.16 0.13 -3.17
N LEU A 62 2.57 0.82 -2.10
CA LEU A 62 3.85 0.57 -1.42
C LEU A 62 3.95 -0.86 -0.88
N LEU A 63 2.87 -1.37 -0.26
CA LEU A 63 2.81 -2.74 0.24
C LEU A 63 2.87 -3.79 -0.88
N HIS A 64 2.24 -3.51 -2.03
CA HIS A 64 2.23 -4.42 -3.17
C HIS A 64 3.63 -4.54 -3.79
N TYR A 65 4.30 -3.41 -4.04
CA TYR A 65 5.65 -3.40 -4.60
C TYR A 65 6.74 -3.77 -3.60
N GLY A 66 6.43 -3.66 -2.30
CA GLY A 66 7.23 -4.21 -1.22
C GLY A 66 8.40 -3.31 -0.81
N PRO A 67 9.34 -3.87 -0.02
CA PRO A 67 10.47 -3.11 0.52
C PRO A 67 11.28 -2.42 -0.58
N GLY A 68 11.57 -1.13 -0.37
CA GLY A 68 12.31 -0.31 -1.33
C GLY A 68 11.44 0.44 -2.33
N ALA A 69 10.15 0.11 -2.45
CA ALA A 69 9.20 0.95 -3.15
C ALA A 69 9.06 2.31 -2.45
N ALA A 70 8.96 3.39 -3.24
CA ALA A 70 8.77 4.74 -2.74
C ALA A 70 7.77 5.49 -3.61
N LEU A 71 6.99 6.39 -3.00
CA LEU A 71 6.14 7.30 -3.74
C LEU A 71 7.01 8.30 -4.49
N ALA A 72 6.58 8.68 -5.68
CA ALA A 72 7.31 9.57 -6.56
C ALA A 72 6.41 10.69 -7.12
N LEU A 73 7.03 11.72 -7.70
CA LEU A 73 6.35 12.80 -8.42
C LEU A 73 5.19 13.40 -7.60
N ASP A 74 4.07 13.69 -8.26
CA ASP A 74 2.86 14.28 -7.68
C ASP A 74 2.33 13.49 -6.48
N SER A 75 2.54 12.19 -6.42
CA SER A 75 2.08 11.36 -5.29
C SER A 75 2.88 11.63 -4.02
N ALA A 76 4.19 11.79 -4.15
CA ALA A 76 5.02 12.22 -3.04
C ALA A 76 4.73 13.68 -2.69
N ALA A 77 4.61 14.55 -3.68
CA ALA A 77 4.37 15.98 -3.47
C ALA A 77 3.03 16.24 -2.76
N TYR A 78 1.96 15.55 -3.14
CA TYR A 78 0.65 15.66 -2.50
C TYR A 78 0.68 15.23 -1.04
N LEU A 79 1.25 14.06 -0.73
CA LEU A 79 1.34 13.60 0.67
C LEU A 79 2.30 14.44 1.53
N LEU A 80 3.24 15.15 0.92
CA LEU A 80 4.10 16.11 1.60
C LEU A 80 3.47 17.50 1.76
N GLY A 81 2.26 17.72 1.23
CA GLY A 81 1.58 19.01 1.24
C GLY A 81 2.21 20.06 0.32
N ILE A 82 3.07 19.63 -0.61
CA ILE A 82 3.69 20.50 -1.63
C ILE A 82 2.67 20.79 -2.74
N GLU A 83 1.90 19.77 -3.14
CA GLU A 83 0.80 19.89 -4.08
C GLU A 83 -0.54 19.79 -3.36
N SER A 84 -1.50 20.64 -3.72
CA SER A 84 -2.83 20.68 -3.09
C SER A 84 -3.85 19.78 -3.78
N ARG A 85 -3.64 19.50 -5.08
CA ARG A 85 -4.56 18.68 -5.89
C ARG A 85 -4.25 17.20 -5.70
N GLU A 86 -5.25 16.43 -5.28
CA GLU A 86 -5.15 14.98 -5.20
C GLU A 86 -4.85 14.37 -6.58
N PRO A 87 -3.77 13.59 -6.74
CA PRO A 87 -3.48 12.90 -8.00
C PRO A 87 -4.49 11.78 -8.29
N ALA A 88 -4.84 11.60 -9.57
CA ALA A 88 -5.74 10.52 -9.97
C ALA A 88 -5.09 9.12 -9.83
N LEU A 89 -3.78 9.04 -10.03
CA LEU A 89 -3.00 7.81 -9.98
C LEU A 89 -1.89 7.93 -8.92
N VAL A 90 -1.48 6.80 -8.37
CA VAL A 90 -0.34 6.70 -7.46
C VAL A 90 0.92 6.44 -8.29
N HIS A 91 1.92 7.31 -8.20
CA HIS A 91 3.24 7.14 -8.79
C HIS A 91 4.18 6.46 -7.79
N VAL A 92 4.77 5.34 -8.21
CA VAL A 92 5.71 4.56 -7.39
C VAL A 92 7.00 4.30 -8.16
N ASP A 93 8.12 4.68 -7.56
CA ASP A 93 9.44 4.21 -7.98
C ASP A 93 9.78 2.92 -7.23
N VAL A 94 10.26 1.90 -7.94
CA VAL A 94 10.67 0.62 -7.36
C VAL A 94 12.08 0.23 -7.81
N PRO A 95 12.85 -0.50 -6.97
CA PRO A 95 14.14 -1.05 -7.37
C PRO A 95 13.98 -1.98 -8.59
N GLU A 96 14.90 -1.89 -9.56
CA GLU A 96 14.86 -2.69 -10.79
C GLU A 96 14.67 -4.19 -10.54
N PRO A 97 15.26 -4.85 -9.52
CA PRO A 97 15.04 -6.28 -9.28
C PRO A 97 13.60 -6.66 -8.92
N VAL A 98 12.74 -5.71 -8.53
CA VAL A 98 11.35 -6.00 -8.15
C VAL A 98 10.54 -6.38 -9.40
N ARG A 99 10.05 -7.63 -9.42
CA ARG A 99 9.26 -8.23 -10.51
C ARG A 99 7.79 -8.43 -10.11
N ARG A 100 7.15 -7.37 -9.61
CA ARG A 100 5.70 -7.35 -9.36
C ARG A 100 4.96 -6.81 -10.58
N ASP A 101 3.78 -7.36 -10.83
CA ASP A 101 2.90 -6.93 -11.92
C ASP A 101 2.40 -5.50 -11.73
N ALA A 102 1.95 -4.88 -12.82
CA ALA A 102 1.23 -3.62 -12.73
C ALA A 102 -0.14 -3.86 -12.09
N VAL A 103 -0.58 -2.91 -11.26
CA VAL A 103 -1.90 -2.93 -10.63
C VAL A 103 -2.67 -1.66 -10.98
N SER A 104 -3.99 -1.76 -11.03
CA SER A 104 -4.87 -0.64 -11.34
C SER A 104 -4.66 0.55 -10.39
N GLY A 105 -4.74 1.77 -10.91
CA GLY A 105 -4.57 2.99 -10.11
C GLY A 105 -3.12 3.34 -9.79
N VAL A 106 -2.14 2.57 -10.28
CA VAL A 106 -0.71 2.78 -9.99
C VAL A 106 0.11 2.87 -11.27
N ILE A 107 0.96 3.90 -11.35
CA ILE A 107 2.03 4.02 -12.34
C ILE A 107 3.34 3.64 -11.65
N VAL A 108 3.96 2.56 -12.14
CA VAL A 108 5.22 2.06 -11.60
C VAL A 108 6.38 2.39 -12.53
N ARG A 109 7.45 2.96 -11.97
CA ARG A 109 8.72 3.17 -12.67
C ARG A 109 9.82 2.39 -11.97
N ARG A 110 10.58 1.61 -12.77
CA ARG A 110 11.69 0.79 -12.27
C ARG A 110 13.00 1.57 -12.37
N ARG A 111 13.81 1.54 -11.31
CA ARG A 111 15.06 2.31 -11.20
C ARG A 111 16.21 1.41 -10.76
N ARG A 112 17.35 1.50 -11.47
CA ARG A 112 18.60 0.78 -11.13
C ARG A 112 19.18 1.21 -9.78
N ARG A 113 19.07 2.50 -9.49
CA ARG A 113 19.44 3.11 -8.21
C ARG A 113 18.28 3.94 -7.71
N LEU A 114 17.84 3.66 -6.49
CA LEU A 114 16.76 4.37 -5.83
C LEU A 114 17.20 4.71 -4.41
N ALA A 115 17.57 5.97 -4.20
CA ALA A 115 17.73 6.52 -2.86
C ALA A 115 16.34 6.87 -2.35
N THR A 116 15.96 6.33 -1.20
CA THR A 116 14.66 6.59 -0.57
C THR A 116 14.86 7.31 0.74
N VAL A 117 13.94 8.23 1.05
CA VAL A 117 13.85 8.88 2.36
C VAL A 117 12.56 8.41 3.00
N ARG A 118 12.66 7.85 4.22
CA ARG A 118 11.48 7.52 5.03
C ARG A 118 11.15 8.71 5.91
N ARG A 119 9.96 9.28 5.73
CA ARG A 119 9.41 10.26 6.66
C ARG A 119 8.28 9.60 7.42
N GLN A 120 8.43 9.49 8.73
CA GLN A 120 7.32 9.19 9.63
C GLN A 120 6.79 10.55 10.10
N GLY A 121 5.50 10.78 9.90
CA GLY A 121 4.79 11.91 10.50
C GLY A 121 4.62 11.69 11.98
#